data_AF-A0A9E3U581-F1
#
_entry.id   AF-A0A9E3U581-F1
#
_cell.length_a   1.000
_cell.length_b   1.000
_cell.length_c   1.000
_cell.angle_alpha   90.00
_cell.angle_beta   90.00
_cell.angle_gamma   90.00
#
_symmetry.space_group_name_H-M   'P 1'
#
loop_
_entity.id
_entity.type
_entity.pdbx_description
1 polymer ?
#
loop_
_entity_poly.entity_id
_entity_poly.type
_entity_poly.pdbx_seq_one_letter_code
_entity_poly.pdbx_strand_id
1 'polypeptide(L)'
;MKNVYLAGLGVLLSMSVACAAETDPGASNARAGLANPSSVYCADLGYTAEPESCTFPDGTSCELWSFYRGACGQQHSFCNRHGGQVSAKSEDIGDGFTTTFALCTLPSGATCKEQDFAATGRCDSPAALSPSSAPLEARSAVDVLTSDPQ
;
A
#
# COMPACT_ATOMS: atom_id res chain seq x y z
N MET A 1 -1.53 -27.12 65.58
CA MET A 1 -0.35 -26.82 64.73
C MET A 1 0.19 -28.14 64.19
N LYS A 2 0.28 -28.22 62.85
CA LYS A 2 1.17 -29.05 62.03
C LYS A 2 0.97 -30.58 61.98
N ASN A 3 0.47 -30.97 60.80
CA ASN A 3 0.91 -32.04 59.92
C ASN A 3 0.38 -33.45 60.18
N VAL A 4 -0.64 -33.80 59.37
CA VAL A 4 -0.96 -35.17 59.01
C VAL A 4 -0.52 -35.37 57.56
N TYR A 5 0.33 -36.36 57.32
CA TYR A 5 0.71 -36.82 55.99
C TYR A 5 0.35 -38.30 55.83
N LEU A 6 -0.09 -38.60 54.60
CA LEU A 6 0.13 -39.85 53.86
C LEU A 6 -0.59 -41.13 54.33
N ALA A 7 -1.70 -41.41 53.64
CA ALA A 7 -2.05 -42.71 53.07
C ALA A 7 -3.03 -42.37 51.91
N GLY A 8 -2.91 -42.82 50.67
CA GLY A 8 -2.51 -44.13 50.19
C GLY A 8 -3.69 -44.67 49.36
N LEU A 9 -3.39 -45.05 48.11
CA LEU A 9 -4.19 -45.86 47.17
C LEU A 9 -5.48 -45.28 46.56
N GLY A 10 -5.39 -45.07 45.24
CA GLY A 10 -6.17 -45.83 44.25
C GLY A 10 -7.66 -45.50 44.11
N VAL A 11 -8.05 -45.11 42.89
CA VAL A 11 -9.03 -45.84 42.07
C VAL A 11 -9.05 -45.20 40.69
N LEU A 12 -8.86 -46.04 39.68
CA LEU A 12 -9.07 -45.76 38.26
C LEU A 12 -10.53 -45.34 38.04
N LEU A 13 -10.76 -44.12 37.55
CA LEU A 13 -12.04 -43.77 36.94
C LEU A 13 -11.81 -43.28 35.51
N SER A 14 -12.21 -44.15 34.59
CA SER A 14 -12.36 -43.90 33.17
C SER A 14 -13.19 -42.64 32.92
N MET A 15 -12.60 -41.63 32.29
CA MET A 15 -13.36 -40.58 31.61
C MET A 15 -13.12 -40.72 30.10
N SER A 16 -14.14 -41.28 29.47
CA SER A 16 -14.36 -41.30 28.03
C SER A 16 -14.10 -39.92 27.43
N VAL A 17 -13.12 -39.84 26.53
CA VAL A 17 -12.95 -38.70 25.62
C VAL A 17 -14.20 -38.66 24.74
N ALA A 18 -15.15 -37.82 25.10
CA ALA A 18 -16.18 -37.38 24.19
C ALA A 18 -15.51 -36.37 23.23
N CYS A 19 -15.32 -36.75 21.98
CA CYS A 19 -15.16 -35.78 20.90
C CYS A 19 -16.47 -34.99 20.83
N ALA A 20 -16.53 -33.85 21.50
CA ALA A 20 -17.43 -32.80 21.07
C ALA A 20 -16.90 -32.33 19.71
N ALA A 21 -17.58 -32.72 18.64
CA ALA A 21 -17.50 -31.94 17.41
C ALA A 21 -18.14 -30.60 17.74
N GLU A 22 -17.30 -29.62 18.07
CA GLU A 22 -17.71 -28.24 18.23
C GLU A 22 -18.27 -27.80 16.88
N THR A 23 -19.59 -27.72 16.79
CA THR A 23 -20.27 -27.02 15.71
C THR A 23 -19.88 -25.55 15.84
N ASP A 24 -18.81 -25.15 15.14
CA ASP A 24 -18.49 -23.75 14.89
C ASP A 24 -19.57 -23.18 13.96
N PRO A 25 -20.47 -22.30 14.44
CA PRO A 25 -21.44 -21.63 13.59
C PRO A 25 -20.78 -20.51 12.75
N GLY A 26 -19.45 -20.38 12.80
CA GLY A 26 -18.69 -19.25 12.28
C GLY A 26 -17.94 -19.48 10.98
N ALA A 27 -18.01 -20.68 10.37
CA ALA A 27 -17.51 -20.89 9.01
C ALA A 27 -18.47 -20.29 7.97
N SER A 28 -18.74 -18.98 8.10
CA SER A 28 -19.26 -18.19 7.00
C SER A 28 -18.22 -18.29 5.90
N ASN A 29 -18.57 -18.95 4.80
CA ASN A 29 -17.87 -18.80 3.53
C ASN A 29 -18.07 -17.35 3.08
N ALA A 30 -17.43 -16.42 3.78
CA ALA A 30 -17.13 -15.09 3.27
C ALA A 30 -16.23 -15.34 2.08
N ARG A 31 -16.85 -15.43 0.90
CA ARG A 31 -16.17 -15.24 -0.37
C ARG A 31 -15.66 -13.80 -0.29
N ALA A 32 -14.50 -13.61 0.32
CA ALA A 32 -13.82 -12.34 0.37
C ALA A 32 -13.59 -11.95 -1.10
N GLY A 33 -14.42 -11.03 -1.59
CA GLY A 33 -14.21 -10.43 -2.91
C GLY A 33 -12.87 -9.72 -2.92
N LEU A 34 -12.27 -9.59 -4.11
CA LEU A 34 -11.08 -8.74 -4.27
C LEU A 34 -11.41 -7.35 -3.71
N ALA A 35 -10.58 -6.86 -2.79
CA ALA A 35 -10.82 -5.57 -2.15
C ALA A 35 -10.82 -4.45 -3.19
N ASN A 36 -11.73 -3.48 -3.03
CA ASN A 36 -11.77 -2.30 -3.90
C ASN A 36 -10.49 -1.47 -3.66
N PRO A 37 -9.61 -1.28 -4.66
CA PRO A 37 -8.33 -0.60 -4.46
C PRO A 37 -8.49 0.85 -4.02
N SER A 38 -9.56 1.55 -4.42
CA SER A 38 -9.79 2.93 -3.97
C SER A 38 -10.16 2.99 -2.48
N SER A 39 -10.96 2.02 -2.02
CA SER A 39 -11.31 1.87 -0.60
C SER A 39 -10.10 1.50 0.25
N VAL A 40 -9.27 0.56 -0.23
CA VAL A 40 -8.02 0.17 0.45
C VAL A 40 -7.07 1.36 0.54
N TYR A 41 -6.84 2.08 -0.55
CA TYR A 41 -5.99 3.27 -0.55
C TYR A 41 -6.47 4.35 0.44
N CYS A 42 -7.78 4.63 0.46
CA CYS A 42 -8.37 5.55 1.44
C CYS A 42 -8.09 5.08 2.88
N ALA A 43 -8.35 3.81 3.18
CA ALA A 43 -8.15 3.24 4.50
C ALA A 43 -6.67 3.20 4.93
N ASP A 44 -5.76 2.85 4.02
CA ASP A 44 -4.32 2.76 4.26
C ASP A 44 -3.70 4.13 4.60
N LEU A 45 -4.29 5.23 4.11
CA LEU A 45 -3.90 6.59 4.49
C LEU A 45 -4.42 7.02 5.87
N GLY A 46 -5.22 6.17 6.53
CA GLY A 46 -5.84 6.43 7.82
C GLY A 46 -7.17 7.20 7.73
N TYR A 47 -7.84 7.15 6.57
CA TYR A 47 -9.10 7.86 6.33
C TYR A 47 -10.30 6.91 6.46
N THR A 48 -11.49 7.49 6.60
CA THR A 48 -12.72 6.70 6.69
C THR A 48 -13.20 6.35 5.29
N ALA A 49 -13.06 5.07 4.92
CA ALA A 49 -13.54 4.55 3.64
C ALA A 49 -14.98 4.04 3.78
N GLU A 50 -15.87 4.61 2.99
CA GLU A 50 -17.26 4.19 2.82
C GLU A 50 -17.46 3.68 1.39
N PRO A 51 -18.55 2.96 1.06
CA PRO A 51 -18.72 2.36 -0.27
C PRO A 51 -18.55 3.31 -1.47
N GLU A 52 -18.86 4.60 -1.29
CA GLU A 52 -18.77 5.62 -2.35
C GLU A 52 -17.84 6.80 -2.00
N SER A 53 -17.39 6.91 -0.74
CA SER A 53 -16.69 8.12 -0.27
C SER A 53 -15.41 7.80 0.53
N CYS A 54 -14.46 8.73 0.46
CA CYS A 54 -13.32 8.79 1.36
C CYS A 54 -13.44 10.08 2.18
N THR A 55 -13.60 9.96 3.50
CA THR A 55 -13.70 11.11 4.40
C THR A 55 -12.36 11.36 5.10
N PHE A 56 -11.83 12.57 4.93
CA PHE A 56 -10.53 13.00 5.44
C PHE A 56 -10.62 13.50 6.89
N PRO A 57 -9.49 13.67 7.60
CA PRO A 57 -9.48 14.08 9.02
C PRO A 57 -10.03 15.49 9.28
N ASP A 58 -10.08 16.35 8.27
CA ASP A 58 -10.68 17.67 8.36
C ASP A 58 -12.20 17.67 8.16
N GLY A 59 -12.79 16.48 7.96
CA GLY A 59 -14.22 16.29 7.73
C GLY A 59 -14.67 16.50 6.29
N THR A 60 -13.78 16.91 5.37
CA THR A 60 -14.09 16.96 3.94
C THR A 60 -14.07 15.55 3.34
N SER A 61 -14.77 15.35 2.23
CA SER A 61 -14.82 14.03 1.57
C SER A 61 -14.81 14.14 0.05
N CYS A 62 -14.39 13.04 -0.57
CA CYS A 62 -14.35 12.87 -2.02
C CYS A 62 -14.97 11.52 -2.40
N GLU A 63 -15.48 11.40 -3.63
CA GLU A 63 -15.80 10.09 -4.20
C GLU A 63 -14.53 9.22 -4.27
N LEU A 64 -14.62 7.96 -3.86
CA LEU A 64 -13.47 7.06 -3.66
C LEU A 64 -12.53 7.01 -4.86
N TRP A 65 -13.06 6.78 -6.05
CA TRP A 65 -12.26 6.67 -7.27
C TRP A 65 -11.72 8.02 -7.74
N SER A 66 -12.43 9.10 -7.49
CA SER A 66 -12.01 10.47 -7.78
C SER A 66 -10.82 10.87 -6.90
N PHE A 67 -10.82 10.48 -5.62
CA PHE A 67 -9.66 10.62 -4.75
C PHE A 67 -8.51 9.71 -5.21
N TYR A 68 -8.79 8.43 -5.44
CA TYR A 68 -7.78 7.45 -5.88
C TYR A 68 -7.07 7.87 -7.18
N ARG A 69 -7.79 8.48 -8.13
CA ARG A 69 -7.22 8.97 -9.40
C ARG A 69 -6.72 10.42 -9.34
N GLY A 70 -6.72 11.06 -8.17
CA GLY A 70 -6.17 12.40 -7.98
C GLY A 70 -6.99 13.51 -8.64
N ALA A 71 -8.29 13.26 -8.89
CA ALA A 71 -9.24 14.26 -9.39
C ALA A 71 -9.92 15.06 -8.27
N CYS A 72 -9.86 14.57 -7.02
CA CYS A 72 -10.39 15.22 -5.82
C CYS A 72 -9.41 15.04 -4.65
N GLY A 73 -9.43 15.95 -3.67
CA GLY A 73 -8.74 15.79 -2.39
C GLY A 73 -7.21 15.69 -2.49
N GLN A 74 -6.59 16.34 -3.48
CA GLN A 74 -5.15 16.22 -3.74
C GLN A 74 -4.30 16.57 -2.52
N GLN A 75 -4.74 17.48 -1.67
CA GLN A 75 -4.07 17.84 -0.41
C GLN A 75 -4.02 16.71 0.64
N HIS A 76 -4.87 15.68 0.49
CA HIS A 76 -4.90 14.50 1.35
C HIS A 76 -4.23 13.28 0.70
N SER A 77 -3.74 13.42 -0.54
CA SER A 77 -3.01 12.34 -1.21
C SER A 77 -1.71 12.00 -0.49
N PHE A 78 -1.23 10.76 -0.62
CA PHE A 78 0.07 10.36 -0.08
C PHE A 78 1.18 11.30 -0.58
N CYS A 79 1.27 11.54 -1.89
CA CYS A 79 2.29 12.41 -2.47
C CYS A 79 2.26 13.82 -1.88
N ASN A 80 1.08 14.42 -1.67
CA ASN A 80 1.03 15.76 -1.09
C ASN A 80 1.50 15.80 0.37
N ARG A 81 1.14 14.80 1.17
CA ARG A 81 1.67 14.67 2.55
C ARG A 81 3.19 14.45 2.57
N HIS A 82 3.75 13.96 1.47
CA HIS A 82 5.18 13.77 1.26
C HIS A 82 5.85 14.91 0.47
N GLY A 83 5.18 16.06 0.35
CA GLY A 83 5.74 17.30 -0.21
C GLY A 83 5.65 17.41 -1.74
N GLY A 84 5.01 16.47 -2.41
CA GLY A 84 4.75 16.52 -3.85
C GLY A 84 3.41 17.16 -4.22
N GLN A 85 3.14 17.17 -5.52
CA GLN A 85 1.88 17.63 -6.10
C GLN A 85 1.25 16.51 -6.91
N VAL A 86 -0.07 16.34 -6.76
CA VAL A 86 -0.84 15.33 -7.49
C VAL A 86 -1.64 15.97 -8.61
N SER A 87 -1.68 15.30 -9.75
CA SER A 87 -2.56 15.65 -10.86
C SER A 87 -3.20 14.40 -11.46
N ALA A 88 -4.49 14.46 -11.79
CA ALA A 88 -5.11 13.42 -12.60
C ALA A 88 -4.54 13.46 -14.02
N LYS A 89 -4.05 12.32 -14.51
CA LYS A 89 -3.50 12.15 -15.85
C LYS A 89 -4.17 11.00 -16.54
N SER A 90 -4.31 11.13 -17.86
CA SER A 90 -4.86 10.08 -18.72
C SER A 90 -3.78 9.58 -19.66
N GLU A 91 -3.70 8.26 -19.83
CA GLU A 91 -2.79 7.60 -20.77
C GLU A 91 -3.56 6.61 -21.65
N ASP A 92 -3.22 6.58 -22.93
CA ASP A 92 -3.70 5.56 -23.88
C ASP A 92 -2.98 4.24 -23.54
N ILE A 93 -3.77 3.19 -23.31
CA ILE A 93 -3.27 1.87 -22.93
C ILE A 93 -3.39 0.85 -24.08
N GLY A 94 -3.64 1.31 -25.30
CA GLY A 94 -3.85 0.50 -26.48
C GLY A 94 -5.34 0.19 -26.75
N ASP A 95 -5.60 -0.33 -27.95
CA ASP A 95 -6.92 -0.81 -28.38
C ASP A 95 -8.08 0.19 -28.23
N GLY A 96 -7.76 1.49 -28.24
CA GLY A 96 -8.74 2.58 -28.08
C GLY A 96 -9.18 2.80 -26.63
N PHE A 97 -8.46 2.28 -25.66
CA PHE A 97 -8.75 2.48 -24.24
C PHE A 97 -7.82 3.53 -23.61
N THR A 98 -8.38 4.28 -22.66
CA THR A 98 -7.63 5.25 -21.86
C THR A 98 -7.85 4.95 -20.39
N THR A 99 -6.78 5.03 -19.61
CA THR A 99 -6.86 4.97 -18.15
C THR A 99 -6.55 6.33 -17.56
N THR A 100 -7.15 6.64 -16.42
CA THR A 100 -6.86 7.84 -15.64
C THR A 100 -6.24 7.43 -14.30
N PHE A 101 -5.15 8.08 -13.93
CA PHE A 101 -4.40 7.81 -12.71
C PHE A 101 -3.92 9.11 -12.06
N ALA A 102 -3.53 9.02 -10.79
CA ALA A 102 -2.92 10.12 -10.06
C ALA A 102 -1.40 10.12 -10.33
N LEU A 103 -0.89 11.17 -10.97
CA LEU A 103 0.54 11.39 -11.15
C LEU A 103 1.06 12.25 -10.00
N CYS A 104 2.02 11.72 -9.24
CA CYS A 104 2.79 12.46 -8.27
C CYS A 104 3.97 13.15 -8.95
N THR A 105 4.23 14.41 -8.60
CA THR A 105 5.44 15.16 -8.95
C THR A 105 6.09 15.70 -7.68
N LEU A 106 7.28 15.21 -7.36
CA LEU A 106 8.06 15.68 -6.20
C LEU A 106 8.79 17.00 -6.51
N PRO A 107 9.20 17.76 -5.48
CA PRO A 107 10.00 18.99 -5.67
C PRO A 107 11.34 18.76 -6.37
N SER A 108 11.90 17.55 -6.29
CA SER A 108 13.10 17.14 -7.03
C SER A 108 12.87 17.02 -8.54
N GLY A 109 11.62 17.09 -9.00
CA GLY A 109 11.20 16.81 -10.36
C GLY A 109 10.92 15.33 -10.62
N ALA A 110 11.06 14.46 -9.62
CA ALA A 110 10.73 13.05 -9.77
C ALA A 110 9.23 12.84 -10.01
N THR A 111 8.86 11.95 -10.93
CA THR A 111 7.47 11.65 -11.27
C THR A 111 7.17 10.16 -11.17
N CYS A 112 6.03 9.80 -10.60
CA CYS A 112 5.60 8.42 -10.43
C CYS A 112 4.07 8.35 -10.29
N LYS A 113 3.48 7.15 -10.40
CA LYS A 113 2.08 6.96 -10.05
C LYS A 113 1.94 7.06 -8.52
N GLU A 114 0.91 7.76 -8.07
CA GLU A 114 0.61 7.98 -6.65
C GLU A 114 0.59 6.68 -5.85
N GLN A 115 -0.04 5.65 -6.43
CA GLN A 115 -0.23 4.36 -5.78
C GLN A 115 1.09 3.60 -5.63
N ASP A 116 2.00 3.73 -6.59
CA ASP A 116 3.34 3.13 -6.49
C ASP A 116 4.13 3.81 -5.36
N PHE A 117 4.02 5.14 -5.24
CA PHE A 117 4.66 5.87 -4.17
C PHE A 117 4.07 5.51 -2.80
N ALA A 118 2.74 5.43 -2.70
CA ALA A 118 2.06 5.03 -1.47
C ALA A 118 2.41 3.59 -1.04
N ALA A 119 2.53 2.67 -1.99
CA ALA A 119 2.84 1.27 -1.71
C ALA A 119 4.32 1.04 -1.32
N THR A 120 5.25 1.80 -1.93
CA THR A 120 6.69 1.53 -1.81
C THR A 120 7.44 2.56 -0.96
N GLY A 121 6.86 3.73 -0.73
CA GLY A 121 7.55 4.88 -0.15
C GLY A 121 8.63 5.45 -1.05
N ARG A 122 8.71 5.06 -2.33
CA ARG A 122 9.68 5.57 -3.31
C ARG A 122 8.97 6.12 -4.55
N CYS A 123 9.46 7.26 -5.02
CA CYS A 123 9.01 7.89 -6.26
C CYS A 123 10.24 8.15 -7.11
N ASP A 124 10.66 7.13 -7.84
CA ASP A 124 11.75 7.23 -8.80
C ASP A 124 11.14 7.60 -10.15
N SER A 125 11.66 8.64 -10.81
CA SER A 125 11.28 8.91 -12.19
C SER A 125 11.45 7.64 -13.03
N PRO A 126 10.48 7.22 -13.84
CA PRO A 126 10.74 6.17 -14.84
C PRO A 126 11.86 6.58 -15.82
N ALA A 127 12.17 7.88 -15.93
CA ALA A 127 13.34 8.38 -16.64
C ALA A 127 14.69 8.06 -15.95
N ALA A 128 14.71 7.86 -14.63
CA ALA A 128 15.92 7.53 -13.86
C ALA A 128 16.22 6.02 -13.84
N LEU A 129 15.21 5.17 -14.02
CA LEU A 129 15.36 3.71 -14.03
C LEU A 129 15.63 3.13 -15.43
N SER A 130 15.60 3.96 -16.49
CA SER A 130 16.07 3.57 -17.82
C SER A 130 17.46 4.19 -18.07
N PRO A 131 18.55 3.40 -18.12
CA PRO A 131 19.88 3.92 -18.46
C PRO A 131 19.96 4.48 -19.89
N SER A 132 18.90 4.31 -20.70
CA SER A 132 18.83 4.81 -22.08
C SER A 132 18.22 6.21 -22.21
N SER A 133 17.70 6.81 -21.14
CA SER A 133 16.96 8.08 -21.22
C SER A 133 17.72 9.29 -20.67
N ALA A 134 18.96 9.12 -20.21
CA ALA A 134 19.81 10.25 -19.84
C ALA A 134 20.13 11.09 -21.09
N PRO A 135 19.96 12.43 -21.05
CA PRO A 135 20.45 13.31 -22.11
C PRO A 135 21.93 13.05 -22.36
N LEU A 136 22.33 12.96 -23.64
CA LEU A 136 23.70 12.70 -24.06
C LEU A 136 24.73 13.68 -23.44
N GLU A 137 24.27 14.84 -22.99
CA GLU A 137 25.10 15.91 -22.41
C GLU A 137 25.64 15.60 -21.01
N ALA A 138 25.11 14.59 -20.31
CA ALA A 138 25.66 14.17 -19.02
C ALA A 138 26.80 13.14 -19.14
N ARG A 139 27.19 12.73 -20.36
CA ARG A 139 28.19 11.66 -20.60
C ARG A 139 29.62 12.15 -20.83
N SER A 140 29.92 13.44 -20.63
CA SER A 140 31.25 13.99 -20.94
C SER A 140 31.88 14.69 -19.74
N ALA A 141 32.24 13.96 -18.68
CA ALA A 141 33.18 14.44 -17.67
C ALA A 141 33.76 13.34 -16.74
N VAL A 142 34.00 12.10 -17.19
CA VAL A 142 34.88 11.17 -16.45
C VAL A 142 35.59 10.26 -17.45
N ASP A 143 36.68 10.75 -18.03
CA ASP A 143 37.88 9.96 -18.38
C ASP A 143 38.95 10.90 -18.95
N VAL A 144 39.50 11.72 -18.07
CA VAL A 144 40.84 12.28 -18.22
C VAL A 144 41.53 11.96 -16.89
N LEU A 145 42.79 11.54 -16.96
CA LEU A 145 43.65 11.02 -15.89
C LEU A 145 43.37 9.53 -15.63
N THR A 146 44.16 8.56 -16.11
CA THR A 146 45.62 8.45 -15.96
C THR A 146 46.19 7.45 -16.98
N SER A 147 47.18 7.84 -17.81
CA SER A 147 48.14 6.92 -18.45
C SER A 147 49.26 7.72 -19.16
N ASP A 148 50.21 8.24 -18.39
CA ASP A 148 51.64 8.38 -18.74
C ASP A 148 52.35 8.70 -17.40
N PRO A 149 53.43 8.01 -16.98
CA PRO A 149 54.67 8.08 -17.73
C PRO A 149 55.59 6.85 -17.79
N GLN A 150 56.54 6.94 -18.73
CA GLN A 150 57.78 6.19 -18.98
C GLN A 150 57.69 5.01 -19.96
#